data_AF-A0A7C0YB30-F1
#
_entry.id   AF-A0A7C0YB30-F1
#
_cell.length_a   1.000
_cell.length_b   1.000
_cell.length_c   1.000
_cell.angle_alpha   90.00
_cell.angle_beta   90.00
_cell.angle_gamma   90.00
#
_symmetry.space_group_name_H-M   'P 1'
#
loop_
_entity.id
_entity.type
_entity.pdbx_description
1 polymer ?
#
loop_
_entity_poly.entity_id
_entity_poly.type
_entity_poly.pdbx_seq_one_letter_code
_entity_poly.pdbx_strand_id
1 'polypeptide(L)' 'PGIGQTLMWALLEERKKEPFKSFEDIASRTKLQNPKKVVTARIIQELQGDVKRWLFVRPPPQEEEKTRPR' A
#
# COMPACT_ATOMS: atom_id res chain seq x y z
N PRO A 1 -0.22 3.15 6.88
CA PRO A 1 0.41 3.38 8.21
C PRO A 1 1.75 2.65 8.34
N GLY A 2 2.80 3.33 8.83
CA GLY A 2 4.06 2.68 9.21
C GLY A 2 5.19 2.67 8.18
N ILE A 3 5.08 3.40 7.06
CA ILE A 3 6.21 3.67 6.16
C ILE A 3 6.51 5.17 6.22
N GLY A 4 7.64 5.54 6.82
CA GLY A 4 8.15 6.92 6.85
C GLY A 4 8.96 7.26 5.60
N GLN A 5 9.34 8.52 5.46
CA GLN A 5 10.07 9.04 4.30
C GLN A 5 11.41 8.31 4.07
N THR A 6 12.18 8.03 5.12
CA THR A 6 13.45 7.29 5.02
C THR A 6 13.27 5.91 4.43
N LEU A 7 12.22 5.19 4.87
CA LEU A 7 11.95 3.84 4.39
C LEU A 7 11.41 3.86 2.96
N MET A 8 10.60 4.86 2.61
CA MET A 8 10.13 5.08 1.24
C MET A 8 11.31 5.26 0.27
N TRP A 9 12.28 6.12 0.59
CA TRP A 9 13.45 6.32 -0.25
C TRP A 9 14.29 5.05 -0.39
N ALA A 10 14.54 4.33 0.71
CA ALA A 10 15.26 3.06 0.68
C ALA A 10 14.57 2.02 -0.24
N LEU A 11 13.24 1.91 -0.18
CA LEU A 11 12.48 1.02 -1.06
C LEU A 11 12.63 1.40 -2.55
N LEU A 12 12.65 2.70 -2.86
CA LEU A 12 12.81 3.19 -4.24
C LEU A 12 14.23 2.95 -4.77
N GLU A 13 15.25 3.19 -3.96
CA GLU A 13 16.66 2.97 -4.33
C GLU A 13 16.96 1.50 -4.55
N GLU A 14 16.51 0.62 -3.64
CA GLU A 14 16.67 -0.82 -3.82
C GLU A 14 15.93 -1.31 -5.07
N ARG A 15 14.71 -0.86 -5.31
CA ARG A 15 13.96 -1.24 -6.51
C ARG A 15 14.63 -0.81 -7.82
N LYS A 16 15.38 0.31 -7.82
CA LYS A 16 16.14 0.77 -8.99
C LYS A 16 17.31 -0.16 -9.33
N LYS A 17 17.91 -0.80 -8.32
CA LYS A 17 19.02 -1.76 -8.53
C LYS A 17 18.49 -3.06 -9.13
N GLU A 18 17.46 -3.63 -8.52
CA GLU A 18 16.83 -4.87 -8.97
C GLU A 18 15.38 -4.96 -8.46
N PRO A 19 14.41 -5.43 -9.27
CA PRO A 19 13.06 -5.72 -8.82
C PRO A 19 13.03 -6.72 -7.65
N PHE A 20 12.13 -6.50 -6.70
CA PHE A 20 11.97 -7.41 -5.57
C PHE A 20 11.36 -8.74 -6.01
N LYS A 21 11.94 -9.85 -5.56
CA LYS A 21 11.49 -11.21 -5.91
C LYS A 21 10.51 -11.80 -4.91
N SER A 22 10.57 -11.37 -3.64
CA SER A 22 9.71 -11.88 -2.57
C SER A 22 9.54 -10.85 -1.45
N PHE A 23 8.63 -11.12 -0.52
CA PHE A 23 8.49 -10.30 0.69
C PHE A 23 9.72 -10.39 1.59
N GLU A 24 10.40 -11.53 1.62
CA GLU A 24 11.67 -11.70 2.35
C GLU A 24 12.77 -10.85 1.73
N ASP A 25 12.87 -10.82 0.40
CA ASP A 25 13.82 -9.99 -0.33
C ASP A 25 13.65 -8.49 -0.02
N ILE A 26 12.40 -8.02 0.07
CA ILE A 26 12.11 -6.64 0.52
C ILE A 26 12.62 -6.42 1.95
N ALA A 27 12.38 -7.37 2.86
CA ALA A 27 12.76 -7.25 4.27
C ALA A 27 14.28 -7.36 4.48
N SER A 28 14.99 -8.12 3.64
CA SER A 28 16.45 -8.27 3.71
C SER A 28 17.18 -7.06 3.12
N ARG A 29 16.66 -6.48 2.03
CA ARG A 29 17.30 -5.36 1.33
C ARG A 29 16.96 -4.00 1.93
N THR A 30 15.84 -3.90 2.65
CA THR A 30 15.42 -2.67 3.32
C THR A 30 15.35 -2.87 4.82
N LYS A 31 15.20 -1.78 5.60
CA LYS A 31 14.98 -1.87 7.05
C LYS A 31 13.53 -2.24 7.42
N LEU A 32 12.75 -2.74 6.46
CA LEU A 32 11.34 -3.06 6.65
C LEU A 32 11.18 -4.45 7.27
N GLN A 33 10.89 -4.49 8.56
CA GLN A 33 10.80 -5.74 9.32
C GLN A 33 9.76 -6.73 8.77
N ASN A 34 8.56 -6.25 8.42
CA ASN A 34 7.44 -7.12 8.05
C ASN A 34 6.61 -6.52 6.90
N PRO A 35 7.10 -6.61 5.65
CA PRO A 35 6.41 -6.03 4.49
C PRO A 35 5.01 -6.63 4.29
N LYS A 36 4.85 -7.94 4.54
CA LYS A 36 3.53 -8.61 4.50
C LYS A 36 2.52 -7.95 5.44
N LYS A 37 2.92 -7.71 6.69
CA LYS A 37 2.05 -7.09 7.71
C LYS A 37 1.66 -5.66 7.33
N VAL A 38 2.57 -4.90 6.74
CA VAL A 38 2.29 -3.52 6.30
C VAL A 38 1.26 -3.50 5.18
N VAL A 39 1.38 -4.39 4.19
CA VAL A 39 0.40 -4.53 3.12
C VAL A 39 -0.96 -4.96 3.68
N THR A 40 -1.00 -5.99 4.55
CA THR A 40 -2.26 -6.45 5.17
C THR A 40 -2.92 -5.34 5.99
N ALA A 41 -2.16 -4.61 6.81
CA ALA A 41 -2.69 -3.50 7.59
C ALA A 41 -3.28 -2.40 6.69
N ARG A 42 -2.66 -2.15 5.53
CA ARG A 42 -3.18 -1.18 4.57
C ARG A 42 -4.47 -1.66 3.90
N ILE A 43 -4.56 -2.93 3.51
CA ILE A 43 -5.79 -3.52 2.97
C ILE A 43 -6.94 -3.40 3.98
N ILE A 44 -6.70 -3.75 5.25
CA ILE A 44 -7.71 -3.64 6.30
C ILE A 44 -8.17 -2.19 6.48
N GLN A 45 -7.23 -1.23 6.50
CA GLN A 45 -7.56 0.19 6.61
C GLN A 45 -8.42 0.67 5.42
N GLU A 46 -8.12 0.20 4.20
CA GLU A 46 -8.93 0.55 3.02
C GLU A 46 -10.33 -0.05 3.13
N LEU A 47 -10.48 -1.30 3.58
CA LEU A 47 -11.79 -1.92 3.80
C LEU A 47 -12.64 -1.19 4.87
N GLN A 48 -12.00 -0.53 5.84
CA GLN A 48 -12.68 0.29 6.84
C GLN A 48 -13.18 1.63 6.30
N GLY A 49 -12.80 2.02 5.08
CA GLY A 49 -13.25 3.26 4.45
C GLY A 49 -12.53 4.53 4.94
N ASP A 50 -11.61 4.41 5.90
CA ASP A 50 -10.83 5.54 6.44
C ASP A 50 -9.55 5.78 5.60
N VAL A 51 -9.75 6.02 4.30
CA VAL A 51 -8.68 6.29 3.33
C VAL A 51 -9.09 7.31 2.28
N LYS A 52 -8.21 8.28 2.01
CA LYS A 52 -8.38 9.21 0.88
C LYS A 52 -8.08 8.57 -0.49
N ARG A 53 -7.31 7.49 -0.51
CA ARG A 53 -6.83 6.83 -1.72
C ARG A 53 -6.89 5.32 -1.55
N TRP A 54 -7.61 4.69 -2.47
CA TRP A 54 -7.78 3.25 -2.61
C TRP A 54 -6.66 2.70 -3.49
N LEU A 55 -5.94 1.67 -3.04
CA LEU A 55 -4.81 1.07 -3.75
C LEU A 55 -5.01 -0.42 -3.99
N PHE A 56 -5.56 -1.13 -3.01
CA PHE A 56 -5.64 -2.59 -3.00
C PHE A 56 -7.06 -3.11 -3.17
N VAL A 57 -8.07 -2.39 -2.66
CA VAL A 57 -9.47 -2.83 -2.70
C VAL A 57 -10.32 -1.89 -3.55
N ARG A 58 -11.42 -2.42 -4.10
CA ARG A 58 -12.37 -1.59 -4.85
C ARG A 58 -13.03 -0.59 -3.91
N PRO A 59 -13.06 0.71 -4.25
CA PRO A 59 -13.83 1.69 -3.49
C PRO A 59 -15.29 1.25 -3.39
N PRO A 60 -15.96 1.50 -2.24
CA PRO A 60 -17.39 1.34 -2.15
C PRO A 60 -18.06 2.28 -3.17
N PRO A 61 -19.27 1.94 -3.66
CA PRO A 61 -20.01 2.80 -4.56
C PRO A 61 -20.11 4.20 -3.94
N GLN A 62 -19.54 5.21 -4.61
CA GLN A 62 -19.69 6.59 -4.16
C GLN A 62 -21.16 6.95 -4.32
N GLU A 63 -21.80 7.48 -3.27
CA GLU A 63 -23.22 7.85 -3.32
C GLU A 63 -23.53 8.86 -4.44
N GLU A 64 -22.52 9.56 -4.95
CA GLU A 64 -22.58 10.44 -6.14
C GLU A 64 -22.94 9.75 -7.46
N GLU A 65 -22.88 8.42 -7.54
CA GLU A 65 -23.30 7.68 -8.73
C GLU A 65 -24.81 7.37 -8.72
N LYS A 66 -25.50 7.57 -7.59
CA LYS A 66 -26.97 7.44 -7.50
C LYS A 66 -27.74 8.63 -8.05
N THR A 67 -27.08 9.79 -8.24
CA THR A 67 -27.72 11.04 -8.69
C THR A 67 -27.46 11.38 -10.15
N ARG A 68 -26.75 10.54 -10.91
CA ARG A 68 -26.57 10.75 -12.36
C ARG A 68 -27.81 10.22 -13.09
N PRO A 69 -28.65 11.09 -13.69
CA PRO A 69 -29.77 10.61 -14.51
C PRO A 69 -29.21 9.87 -15.72
N ARG A 70 -29.83 8.74 -16.06
CA ARG A 70 -29.56 7.96 -17.27
C ARG A 70 -30.00 8.70 -18.52
#